data_AF-A0A259CHU2-F1
#
_entry.id   AF-A0A259CHU2-F1
#
_cell.length_a   1.000
_cell.length_b   1.000
_cell.length_c   1.000
_cell.angle_alpha   90.00
_cell.angle_beta   90.00
_cell.angle_gamma   90.00
#
_symmetry.space_group_name_H-M   'P 1'
#
loop_
_entity.id
_entity.type
_entity.pdbx_description
1 polymer ?
#
loop_
_entity_poly.entity_id
_entity_poly.type
_entity_poly.pdbx_seq_one_letter_code
_entity_poly.pdbx_strand_id
1 'polypeptide(L)'
;MSDLNSYGFGQTGSISTPQIRNRVLRNTYALLALSMIPTVIGAWLGVAFGLNFMAGSPFMGFIVFMAIAFGFFWAIEKNKDTGAGVLLLLGFTFFMGIMMSGLVGYTLNSYSNGATLIMLAFGGTAA
;
A
#
# COMPACT_ATOMS: atom_id res chain seq x y z
N MET A 1 -39.51 -31.93 35.76
CA MET A 1 -40.13 -31.75 34.42
C MET A 1 -39.78 -30.36 33.94
N SER A 2 -39.43 -30.24 32.66
CA SER A 2 -38.98 -29.04 31.93
C SER A 2 -37.47 -28.70 32.01
N ASP A 3 -36.67 -29.62 31.50
CA ASP A 3 -35.51 -29.27 30.67
C ASP A 3 -35.97 -28.38 29.51
N LEU A 4 -35.90 -27.06 29.70
CA LEU A 4 -35.92 -26.12 28.58
C LEU A 4 -34.47 -25.82 28.21
N ASN A 5 -33.83 -26.88 27.73
CA ASN A 5 -32.62 -26.79 26.94
C ASN A 5 -33.01 -26.11 25.62
N SER A 6 -32.99 -24.79 25.64
CA SER A 6 -33.09 -23.90 24.50
C SER A 6 -31.87 -24.09 23.60
N TYR A 7 -31.78 -25.26 22.98
CA TYR A 7 -31.14 -25.41 21.70
C TYR A 7 -31.97 -24.59 20.72
N GLY A 8 -31.52 -23.37 20.49
CA GLY A 8 -31.92 -22.55 19.35
C GLY A 8 -31.54 -23.25 18.05
N PHE A 9 -32.34 -24.25 17.69
CA PHE A 9 -32.50 -24.76 16.33
C PHE A 9 -33.06 -23.62 15.48
N GLY A 10 -32.16 -22.81 14.92
CA GLY A 10 -32.54 -21.66 14.10
C GLY A 10 -31.37 -20.81 13.57
N GLN A 11 -30.12 -21.11 13.94
CA GLN A 11 -28.95 -20.34 13.50
C GLN A 11 -28.13 -21.07 12.43
N THR A 12 -28.79 -21.72 11.48
CA THR A 12 -28.16 -22.49 10.40
C THR A 12 -28.07 -21.67 9.11
N GLY A 13 -27.52 -20.46 9.20
CA GLY A 13 -27.25 -19.62 8.04
C GLY A 13 -26.76 -18.22 8.41
N SER A 14 -25.50 -17.91 8.08
CA SER A 14 -24.94 -16.55 7.94
C SER A 14 -24.42 -15.77 9.16
N ILE A 15 -24.28 -16.34 10.36
CA ILE A 15 -23.62 -15.61 11.48
C ILE A 15 -22.10 -15.82 11.45
N SER A 16 -21.44 -15.04 10.59
CA SER A 16 -20.07 -14.63 10.89
C SER A 16 -20.13 -13.75 12.13
N THR A 17 -19.65 -14.25 13.27
CA THR A 17 -19.73 -13.54 14.55
C THR A 17 -19.09 -12.14 14.42
N PRO A 18 -19.71 -11.06 14.94
CA PRO A 18 -19.21 -9.69 14.79
C PRO A 18 -17.77 -9.52 15.29
N GLN A 19 -17.34 -10.37 16.23
CA GLN A 19 -15.96 -10.44 16.74
C GLN A 19 -14.95 -10.92 15.68
N ILE A 20 -15.30 -11.91 14.85
CA ILE A 20 -14.45 -12.39 13.75
C ILE A 20 -14.32 -11.32 12.68
N ARG A 21 -15.43 -10.67 12.32
CA ARG A 21 -15.46 -9.55 11.34
C ARG A 21 -14.54 -8.40 11.78
N ASN A 22 -14.62 -7.98 13.04
CA ASN A 22 -13.80 -6.90 13.58
C ASN A 22 -12.30 -7.25 13.60
N ARG A 23 -11.95 -8.52 13.87
CA ARG A 23 -10.54 -8.99 13.83
C ARG A 23 -9.95 -8.92 12.42
N VAL A 24 -10.69 -9.36 11.40
CA VAL A 24 -10.22 -9.28 10.00
C VAL A 24 -10.09 -7.84 9.56
N LEU A 25 -11.08 -6.99 9.86
CA LEU A 25 -11.00 -5.56 9.56
C LEU A 25 -9.75 -4.93 10.16
N ARG A 26 -9.47 -5.14 11.45
CA ARG A 26 -8.26 -4.61 12.11
C ARG A 26 -6.97 -5.12 11.47
N ASN A 27 -6.90 -6.39 11.10
CA ASN A 27 -5.72 -6.95 10.46
C ASN A 27 -5.52 -6.41 9.04
N THR A 28 -6.60 -6.28 8.26
CA THR A 28 -6.58 -5.68 6.92
C THR A 28 -6.18 -4.21 7.00
N TYR A 29 -6.77 -3.43 7.91
CA TYR A 29 -6.39 -2.03 8.12
C TYR A 29 -4.97 -1.89 8.66
N ALA A 30 -4.50 -2.81 9.52
CA ALA A 30 -3.13 -2.79 10.02
C ALA A 30 -2.12 -3.05 8.90
N LEU A 31 -2.35 -4.05 8.04
CA LEU A 31 -1.49 -4.32 6.89
C LEU A 31 -1.54 -3.18 5.86
N LEU A 32 -2.71 -2.59 5.64
CA LEU A 32 -2.88 -1.43 4.77
C LEU A 32 -2.09 -0.22 5.29
N ALA A 33 -2.22 0.10 6.58
CA ALA A 33 -1.46 1.18 7.20
C ALA A 33 0.05 0.91 7.15
N LEU A 34 0.46 -0.34 7.40
CA LEU A 34 1.85 -0.75 7.30
C LEU A 34 2.38 -0.57 5.87
N SER A 35 1.55 -0.78 4.84
CA SER A 35 1.93 -0.54 3.43
C SER A 35 2.12 0.93 3.07
N MET A 36 1.57 1.87 3.85
CA MET A 36 1.79 3.32 3.65
C MET A 36 3.16 3.78 4.16
N ILE A 37 3.77 3.06 5.11
CA ILE A 37 5.11 3.39 5.62
C ILE A 37 6.17 3.37 4.51
N PRO A 38 6.33 2.28 3.73
CA PRO A 38 7.32 2.24 2.67
C PRO A 38 7.05 3.24 1.55
N THR A 39 5.79 3.61 1.25
CA THR A 39 5.51 4.61 0.20
C THR A 39 6.00 5.99 0.61
N VAL A 40 5.75 6.42 1.85
CA VAL A 40 6.19 7.71 2.37
C VAL A 40 7.72 7.80 2.43
N ILE A 41 8.38 6.74 2.92
CA ILE A 41 9.85 6.68 2.96
C ILE A 41 10.42 6.69 1.53
N GLY A 42 9.85 5.91 0.62
CA GLY A 42 10.28 5.85 -0.78
C GLY A 42 10.14 7.21 -1.50
N ALA A 43 9.02 7.89 -1.31
CA ALA A 43 8.78 9.22 -1.88
C ALA A 43 9.77 10.25 -1.32
N TRP A 44 9.99 10.25 0.00
CA TRP A 44 10.95 11.15 0.64
C TRP A 44 12.38 10.92 0.14
N LEU A 45 12.84 9.66 0.12
CA LEU A 45 14.16 9.31 -0.41
C LEU A 45 14.27 9.66 -1.90
N GLY A 46 13.25 9.38 -2.70
CA GLY A 46 13.26 9.70 -4.14
C GLY A 46 13.37 11.21 -4.41
N VAL A 47 12.70 12.04 -3.61
CA VAL A 47 12.82 13.52 -3.70
C VAL A 47 14.21 13.97 -3.24
N ALA A 48 14.71 13.43 -2.12
CA ALA A 48 16.01 13.79 -1.56
C ALA A 48 17.19 13.42 -2.46
N PHE A 49 17.14 12.25 -3.10
CA PHE A 49 18.16 11.81 -4.06
C PHE A 49 18.06 12.52 -5.42
N GLY A 50 17.03 13.36 -5.64
CA GLY A 50 16.90 14.16 -6.84
C GLY A 50 16.92 13.28 -8.09
N LEU A 51 16.22 12.15 -8.05
CA LEU A 51 16.14 11.17 -9.13
C LEU A 51 15.34 11.74 -10.31
N ASN A 52 15.91 12.74 -10.97
CA ASN A 52 15.43 13.40 -12.18
C ASN A 52 15.50 12.49 -13.40
N PHE A 53 15.41 11.17 -13.23
CA PHE A 53 15.29 10.20 -14.32
C PHE A 53 14.09 10.51 -15.23
N MET A 54 13.05 11.16 -14.70
CA MET A 54 11.90 11.66 -15.48
C MET A 54 12.12 13.01 -16.17
N ALA A 55 13.08 13.83 -15.73
CA ALA A 55 13.33 15.15 -16.32
C ALA A 55 14.18 15.06 -17.61
N GLY A 56 15.02 14.03 -17.73
CA GLY A 56 15.87 13.80 -18.91
C GLY A 56 15.21 12.97 -20.02
N SER A 57 14.59 11.83 -19.69
CA SER A 57 13.73 11.09 -20.63
C SER A 57 12.73 10.18 -19.90
N PRO A 58 11.41 10.45 -19.98
CA PRO A 58 10.38 9.58 -19.40
C PRO A 58 10.46 8.13 -19.89
N PHE A 59 11.01 7.92 -21.08
CA PHE A 59 11.18 6.61 -21.70
C PHE A 59 12.20 5.72 -20.95
N MET A 60 13.30 6.30 -20.43
CA MET A 60 14.29 5.51 -19.69
C MET A 60 13.76 5.11 -18.31
N GLY A 61 13.03 6.01 -17.64
CA GLY A 61 12.30 5.69 -16.42
C GLY A 61 11.27 4.58 -16.62
N PHE A 62 10.56 4.59 -17.75
CA PHE A 62 9.62 3.54 -18.11
C PHE A 62 10.30 2.18 -18.34
N ILE A 63 11.44 2.13 -19.02
CA ILE A 63 12.20 0.88 -19.23
C ILE A 63 12.71 0.32 -17.90
N VAL A 64 13.30 1.17 -17.05
CA VAL A 64 13.78 0.77 -15.71
C VAL A 64 12.62 0.27 -14.86
N PHE A 65 11.49 0.98 -14.90
CA PHE A 65 10.26 0.56 -14.23
C PHE A 65 9.79 -0.81 -14.71
N MET A 66 9.71 -1.04 -16.02
CA MET A 66 9.35 -2.34 -16.58
C MET A 66 10.32 -3.44 -16.11
N ALA A 67 11.63 -3.22 -16.22
CA ALA A 67 12.63 -4.21 -15.81
C ALA A 67 12.49 -4.59 -14.32
N ILE A 68 12.34 -3.60 -13.44
CA ILE A 68 12.18 -3.81 -12.00
C ILE A 68 10.82 -4.45 -11.70
N ALA A 69 9.74 -3.98 -12.31
CA ALA A 69 8.39 -4.50 -12.11
C ALA A 69 8.29 -5.97 -12.51
N PHE A 70 8.84 -6.37 -13.67
CA PHE A 70 8.89 -7.77 -14.07
C PHE A 70 9.73 -8.62 -13.11
N GLY A 71 10.84 -8.09 -12.60
CA GLY A 71 11.65 -8.76 -11.59
C GLY A 71 10.89 -8.99 -10.28
N PHE A 72 10.19 -7.96 -9.78
CA PHE A 72 9.36 -8.07 -8.58
C PHE A 72 8.15 -8.98 -8.80
N PHE A 73 7.47 -8.92 -9.95
CA PHE A 73 6.34 -9.80 -10.23
C PHE A 73 6.75 -11.27 -10.21
N TRP A 74 7.87 -11.61 -10.84
CA TRP A 74 8.39 -12.98 -10.78
C TRP A 74 8.78 -13.39 -9.35
N ALA A 75 9.43 -12.50 -8.60
CA ALA A 75 9.86 -12.78 -7.22
C ALA A 75 8.68 -12.94 -6.25
N ILE A 76 7.64 -12.11 -6.39
CA ILE A 76 6.43 -12.16 -5.58
C ILE A 76 5.62 -13.40 -5.92
N GLU A 77 5.44 -13.73 -7.20
CA GLU A 77 4.73 -14.94 -7.62
C GLU A 77 5.36 -16.20 -7.01
N LYS A 78 6.69 -16.25 -6.97
CA LYS A 78 7.43 -17.36 -6.36
C LYS A 78 7.28 -17.45 -4.84
N ASN A 79 6.96 -16.35 -4.16
CA ASN A 79 6.88 -16.26 -2.69
C ASN A 79 5.47 -15.92 -2.18
N LYS A 80 4.44 -16.08 -3.02
CA LYS A 80 3.07 -15.59 -2.79
C LYS A 80 2.38 -16.17 -1.55
N ASP A 81 2.66 -17.42 -1.21
CA ASP A 81 2.00 -18.13 -0.11
C ASP A 81 2.78 -18.03 1.23
N THR A 82 3.84 -17.22 1.28
CA THR A 82 4.72 -17.09 2.45
C THR A 82 4.79 -15.65 2.93
N GLY A 83 5.04 -15.43 4.23
CA GLY A 83 5.28 -14.09 4.79
C GLY A 83 6.42 -13.31 4.11
N ALA A 84 7.36 -14.02 3.47
CA ALA A 84 8.38 -13.43 2.61
C ALA A 84 7.79 -12.67 1.41
N GLY A 85 6.66 -13.12 0.86
CA GLY A 85 5.91 -12.43 -0.20
C GLY A 85 5.38 -11.07 0.25
N VAL A 86 4.94 -10.95 1.51
CA VAL A 86 4.50 -9.66 2.08
C VAL A 86 5.66 -8.68 2.16
N LEU A 87 6.86 -9.14 2.52
CA LEU A 87 8.04 -8.30 2.58
C LEU A 87 8.50 -7.86 1.18
N LEU A 88 8.43 -8.75 0.19
CA LEU A 88 8.67 -8.43 -1.22
C LEU A 88 7.65 -7.43 -1.76
N LEU A 89 6.38 -7.56 -1.38
CA LEU A 89 5.33 -6.58 -1.71
C LEU A 89 5.63 -5.22 -1.10
N LEU A 90 6.06 -5.15 0.17
CA LEU A 90 6.46 -3.89 0.79
C LEU A 90 7.67 -3.25 0.10
N GLY A 91 8.63 -4.07 -0.34
CA GLY A 91 9.75 -3.61 -1.17
C GLY A 91 9.31 -3.08 -2.53
N PHE A 92 8.34 -3.72 -3.19
CA PHE A 92 7.76 -3.24 -4.43
C PHE A 92 7.00 -1.92 -4.22
N THR A 93 6.22 -1.84 -3.15
CA THR A 93 5.50 -0.63 -2.73
C THR A 93 6.48 0.53 -2.45
N PHE A 94 7.62 0.25 -1.82
CA PHE A 94 8.70 1.22 -1.63
C PHE A 94 9.26 1.74 -2.96
N PHE A 95 9.56 0.83 -3.89
CA PHE A 95 10.03 1.19 -5.22
C PHE A 95 9.02 2.08 -5.97
N MET A 96 7.73 1.75 -5.86
CA MET A 96 6.66 2.58 -6.41
C MET A 96 6.66 3.99 -5.80
N GLY A 97 6.90 4.11 -4.48
CA GLY A 97 7.06 5.41 -3.81
C GLY A 97 8.21 6.23 -4.37
N ILE A 98 9.37 5.61 -4.63
CA ILE A 98 10.51 6.27 -5.28
C ILE A 98 10.13 6.79 -6.66
N MET A 99 9.40 6.01 -7.46
CA MET A 99 8.97 6.44 -8.80
C MET A 99 7.97 7.59 -8.77
N MET A 100 7.14 7.70 -7.73
CA MET A 100 6.24 8.86 -7.55
C MET A 100 6.97 10.15 -7.14
N SER A 101 8.23 10.07 -6.70
CA SER A 101 8.99 11.25 -6.26
C SER A 101 9.12 12.34 -7.32
N GLY A 102 9.11 11.99 -8.61
CA GLY A 102 9.14 12.97 -9.70
C GLY A 102 7.90 13.89 -9.68
N LEU A 103 6.71 13.32 -9.46
CA LEU A 103 5.46 14.09 -9.39
C LEU A 103 5.39 14.96 -8.11
N VAL A 104 5.83 14.38 -6.99
CA VAL A 104 5.89 15.08 -5.70
C VAL A 104 6.88 16.24 -5.77
N GLY A 105 8.08 15.98 -6.31
CA GLY A 105 9.12 16.98 -6.52
C GLY A 105 8.69 18.09 -7.49
N TYR A 106 7.99 17.76 -8.57
CA TYR A 106 7.40 18.76 -9.47
C TYR A 106 6.44 19.69 -8.71
N THR A 107 5.50 19.13 -7.95
CA THR A 107 4.51 19.91 -7.19
C THR A 107 5.15 20.81 -6.13
N LEU A 108 6.22 20.34 -5.47
CA LEU A 108 6.99 21.12 -4.51
C LEU A 108 7.74 22.31 -5.14
N ASN A 109 8.22 22.15 -6.38
CA ASN A 109 8.95 23.20 -7.09
C ASN A 109 8.04 24.17 -7.85
N SER A 110 6.88 23.70 -8.34
CA SER A 110 5.95 24.51 -9.14
C SER A 110 5.05 25.41 -8.30
N TYR A 111 4.77 25.07 -7.05
CA TYR A 111 3.85 25.82 -6.18
C TYR A 111 4.51 26.22 -4.86
N SER A 112 4.33 27.48 -4.44
CA SER A 112 4.84 27.98 -3.16
C SER A 112 4.22 27.28 -1.93
N ASN A 113 3.03 26.69 -2.08
CA ASN A 113 2.32 25.89 -1.10
C ASN A 113 2.29 24.38 -1.42
N GLY A 114 3.26 23.89 -2.22
CA GLY A 114 3.28 22.50 -2.70
C GLY A 114 3.19 21.44 -1.58
N ALA A 115 3.87 21.66 -0.45
CA ALA A 115 3.82 20.73 0.69
C ALA A 115 2.40 20.61 1.28
N THR A 116 1.69 21.74 1.40
CA THR A 116 0.30 21.76 1.89
C THR A 116 -0.64 21.07 0.91
N LEU A 117 -0.44 21.25 -0.40
CA LEU A 117 -1.23 20.57 -1.44
C LEU A 117 -1.04 19.05 -1.39
N ILE A 118 0.21 18.59 -1.24
CA ILE A 118 0.52 17.15 -1.12
C ILE A 118 -0.12 16.57 0.15
N MET A 119 0.02 17.24 1.29
CA MET A 119 -0.58 16.77 2.54
C MET A 119 -2.11 16.75 2.48
N LEU A 120 -2.73 17.76 1.86
CA LEU A 120 -4.18 17.80 1.69
C LEU A 120 -4.67 16.68 0.78
N ALA A 121 -4.01 16.45 -0.37
CA ALA A 121 -4.37 15.38 -1.29
C ALA A 121 -4.18 14.00 -0.67
N PHE A 122 -3.06 13.79 0.04
CA PHE A 122 -2.77 12.54 0.74
C PHE A 122 -3.78 12.30 1.87
N GLY A 123 -4.02 13.30 2.73
CA GLY A 123 -4.98 13.21 3.83
C GLY A 123 -6.41 13.01 3.35
N GLY A 124 -6.81 13.66 2.25
CA GLY A 124 -8.12 13.49 1.65
C GLY A 124 -8.34 12.13 0.97
N THR A 125 -7.27 11.42 0.59
CA THR A 125 -7.35 10.06 0.02
C THR A 125 -7.37 8.99 1.12
N ALA A 126 -6.81 9.31 2.30
CA ALA A 126 -6.71 8.39 3.42
C ALA A 126 -7.94 8.42 4.37
N ALA A 127 -8.77 9.47 4.27
CA ALA A 127 -10.01 9.65 5.04
C ALA A 127 -11.20 8.94 4.39
#